data_AF-A0A1G1JN36-F1
#
_entry.id   AF-A0A1G1JN36-F1
#
_cell.length_a   1.000
_cell.length_b   1.000
_cell.length_c   1.000
_cell.angle_alpha   90.00
_cell.angle_beta   90.00
_cell.angle_gamma   90.00
#
_symmetry.space_group_name_H-M   'P 1'
#
loop_
_entity.id
_entity.type
_entity.pdbx_description
1 polymer ?
#
loop_
_entity_poly.entity_id
_entity_poly.type
_entity_poly.pdbx_seq_one_letter_code
_entity_poly.pdbx_strand_id
1 'polypeptide(L)'
;MLDELGGLSKQAPKISAFFIIAGLCGLGMPGMGSFVGELLVTIAAISAYPLIGVVSIVALLVTAYYVLTAVQKAFYGPLNTHHEHFHDLDAFQFFPRAVLVGCLIFFGLFPNIFINWISGSTKALLGS
;
A
#
# COMPACT_ATOMS: atom_id res chain seq x y z
N MET A 1 8.64 -1.67 21.00
CA MET A 1 8.36 -2.41 19.77
C MET A 1 8.49 -1.56 18.50
N LEU A 2 7.60 -0.59 18.17
CA LEU A 2 7.85 0.24 16.96
C LEU A 2 9.03 1.22 17.12
N ASP A 3 9.23 1.75 18.33
CA ASP A 3 10.36 2.64 18.61
C ASP A 3 11.72 1.92 18.61
N GLU A 4 11.74 0.58 18.65
CA GLU A 4 12.97 -0.24 18.61
C GLU A 4 13.48 -0.46 17.17
N LEU A 5 12.58 -0.40 16.19
CA LEU A 5 12.90 -0.56 14.76
C LEU A 5 13.41 0.74 14.10
N GLY A 6 13.53 1.83 14.87
CA GLY A 6 13.98 3.13 14.38
C GLY A 6 15.36 3.10 13.72
N GLY A 7 15.46 3.69 12.53
CA GLY A 7 16.73 3.90 11.80
C GLY A 7 17.09 2.81 10.78
N LEU A 8 16.18 1.86 10.50
CA LEU A 8 16.37 0.78 9.52
C LEU A 8 16.76 1.27 8.10
N SER A 9 16.36 2.50 7.74
CA SER A 9 16.73 3.12 6.45
C SER A 9 18.23 3.37 6.28
N LYS A 10 18.98 3.53 7.37
CA LYS A 10 20.43 3.77 7.33
C LYS A 10 21.26 2.48 7.26
N GLN A 11 20.72 1.35 7.73
CA GLN A 11 21.39 0.04 7.69
C GLN A 11 21.02 -0.79 6.46
N ALA A 12 19.74 -0.81 6.09
CA ALA A 12 19.22 -1.60 4.97
C ALA A 12 18.31 -0.73 4.08
N PRO A 13 18.90 0.18 3.27
CA PRO A 13 18.13 1.16 2.49
C PRO A 13 17.23 0.49 1.44
N LYS A 14 17.66 -0.62 0.83
CA LYS A 14 16.86 -1.32 -0.18
C LYS A 14 15.64 -1.99 0.44
N ILE A 15 15.82 -2.71 1.56
CA ILE A 15 14.71 -3.33 2.32
C ILE A 15 13.70 -2.26 2.73
N SER A 16 14.22 -1.16 3.28
CA SER A 16 13.41 -0.05 3.73
C SER A 16 12.58 0.54 2.60
N ALA A 17 13.17 0.76 1.42
CA ALA A 17 12.43 1.25 0.25
C ALA A 17 11.28 0.32 -0.14
N PHE A 18 11.52 -1.00 -0.23
CA PHE A 18 10.45 -1.96 -0.55
C PHE A 18 9.33 -1.94 0.48
N PHE A 19 9.67 -1.89 1.76
CA PHE A 19 8.70 -1.91 2.84
C PHE A 19 7.89 -0.60 2.91
N ILE A 20 8.54 0.54 2.67
CA ILE A 20 7.88 1.84 2.52
C ILE A 20 6.90 1.78 1.36
N ILE A 21 7.33 1.31 0.19
CA ILE A 21 6.46 1.20 -1.00
C ILE A 21 5.28 0.26 -0.73
N ALA A 22 5.52 -0.88 -0.08
CA ALA A 22 4.46 -1.81 0.31
C ALA A 22 3.48 -1.18 1.31
N GLY A 23 3.96 -0.40 2.29
CA GLY A 23 3.12 0.37 3.21
C GLY A 23 2.30 1.45 2.50
N LEU A 24 2.91 2.20 1.58
CA LEU A 24 2.23 3.18 0.74
C LEU A 24 1.16 2.54 -0.15
N CYS A 25 1.43 1.34 -0.67
CA CYS A 25 0.40 0.55 -1.34
C CYS A 25 -0.71 0.14 -0.38
N GLY A 26 -0.38 -0.31 0.83
CA GLY A 26 -1.36 -0.74 1.84
C GLY A 26 -2.32 0.37 2.29
N LEU A 27 -1.90 1.64 2.28
CA LEU A 27 -2.77 2.77 2.64
C LEU A 27 -3.59 3.35 1.49
N GLY A 28 -3.44 2.81 0.27
CA GLY A 28 -4.14 3.33 -0.90
C GLY A 28 -3.51 4.59 -1.48
N MET A 29 -2.19 4.69 -1.57
CA MET A 29 -1.54 5.84 -2.22
C MET A 29 -1.94 5.92 -3.71
N PRO A 30 -2.25 7.12 -4.25
CA PRO A 30 -2.48 7.29 -5.68
C PRO A 30 -1.30 6.78 -6.51
N GLY A 31 -1.61 6.01 -7.56
CA GLY A 31 -0.62 5.34 -8.41
C GLY A 31 -0.31 3.89 -8.00
N MET A 32 -0.89 3.41 -6.90
CA MET A 32 -0.83 1.99 -6.50
C MET A 32 -2.13 1.26 -6.86
N GLY A 33 -2.05 -0.03 -7.15
CA GLY A 33 -3.22 -0.84 -7.54
C GLY A 33 -4.36 -0.87 -6.52
N SER A 34 -4.04 -0.81 -5.22
CA SER A 34 -5.03 -0.77 -4.13
C SER A 34 -5.92 0.46 -4.14
N PHE A 35 -5.36 1.64 -4.46
CA PHE A 35 -6.08 2.91 -4.46
C PHE A 35 -7.27 2.90 -5.42
N VAL A 36 -7.11 2.32 -6.61
CA VAL A 36 -8.18 2.29 -7.61
C VAL A 36 -9.38 1.47 -7.11
N GLY A 37 -9.12 0.33 -6.45
CA GLY A 37 -10.16 -0.50 -5.86
C GLY A 37 -10.91 0.22 -4.74
N GLU A 38 -10.18 0.82 -3.81
CA GLU A 38 -10.75 1.58 -2.69
C GLU A 38 -11.55 2.80 -3.16
N LEU A 39 -11.07 3.51 -4.18
CA LEU A 39 -11.76 4.65 -4.76
C LEU A 39 -13.08 4.23 -5.42
N LEU A 40 -13.07 3.17 -6.22
CA LEU A 40 -14.28 2.65 -6.87
C LEU A 40 -15.32 2.19 -5.84
N VAL A 41 -14.88 1.46 -4.80
CA VAL A 41 -15.75 1.02 -3.70
C VAL A 41 -16.32 2.21 -2.96
N THR A 42 -15.52 3.23 -2.68
CA THR A 42 -15.97 4.43 -1.96
C THR A 42 -16.97 5.24 -2.79
N ILE A 43 -16.72 5.43 -4.09
CA ILE A 43 -17.66 6.10 -5.01
C ILE A 43 -18.99 5.32 -5.06
N ALA A 44 -18.93 4.00 -5.24
CA ALA A 44 -20.13 3.15 -5.26
C ALA A 44 -20.89 3.21 -3.92
N ALA A 45 -20.18 3.19 -2.80
CA ALA A 45 -20.77 3.28 -1.46
C ALA A 45 -21.47 4.62 -1.23
N ILE A 46 -20.89 5.74 -1.68
CA ILE A 46 -21.52 7.07 -1.58
C ILE A 46 -22.78 7.13 -2.45
N SER A 47 -22.73 6.60 -3.66
CA SER A 47 -23.88 6.58 -4.58
C SER A 47 -25.03 5.70 -4.07
N ALA A 48 -24.72 4.57 -3.42
CA ALA A 48 -25.74 3.66 -2.88
C ALA A 48 -26.27 4.12 -1.50
N TYR A 49 -25.37 4.50 -0.59
CA TYR A 49 -25.67 4.84 0.80
C TYR A 49 -24.74 5.96 1.31
N PRO A 50 -25.13 7.24 1.19
CA PRO A 50 -24.24 8.38 1.45
C PRO A 50 -23.68 8.40 2.88
N LEU A 51 -24.46 8.01 3.90
CA LEU A 51 -23.98 7.90 5.29
C LEU A 51 -22.85 6.86 5.43
N ILE A 52 -22.97 5.71 4.78
CA ILE A 52 -21.96 4.65 4.80
C ILE A 52 -20.72 5.11 4.01
N GLY A 53 -20.93 5.78 2.88
CA GLY A 53 -19.85 6.37 2.08
C GLY A 53 -18.97 7.35 2.88
N VAL A 54 -19.58 8.19 3.73
CA VAL A 54 -18.82 9.08 4.64
C VAL A 54 -17.96 8.29 5.62
N VAL A 55 -18.49 7.20 6.19
CA VAL A 55 -17.72 6.32 7.09
C VAL A 55 -16.54 5.67 6.36
N SER A 56 -16.71 5.25 5.10
CA SER A 56 -15.62 4.73 4.27
C SER A 56 -14.49 5.75 4.08
N ILE A 57 -14.83 7.03 3.82
CA ILE A 57 -13.82 8.09 3.72
C ILE A 57 -13.05 8.26 5.04
N VAL A 58 -13.76 8.28 6.17
CA VAL A 58 -13.10 8.38 7.49
C VAL A 58 -12.19 7.18 7.75
N ALA A 59 -12.62 5.97 7.39
CA ALA A 59 -11.80 4.77 7.51
C ALA A 59 -10.50 4.88 6.69
N LEU A 60 -10.57 5.39 5.45
CA LEU A 60 -9.38 5.64 4.62
C LEU A 60 -8.43 6.65 5.28
N LEU A 61 -8.94 7.73 5.87
CA LEU A 61 -8.12 8.72 6.58
C LEU A 61 -7.42 8.12 7.80
N VAL A 62 -8.14 7.30 8.58
CA VAL A 62 -7.56 6.61 9.75
C VAL A 62 -6.47 5.64 9.31
N THR A 63 -6.71 4.85 8.26
CA THR A 63 -5.71 3.94 7.68
C THR A 63 -4.47 4.70 7.24
N ALA A 64 -4.63 5.79 6.48
CA ALA A 64 -3.52 6.62 6.04
C ALA A 64 -2.73 7.18 7.21
N TYR A 65 -3.40 7.73 8.23
CA TYR A 65 -2.73 8.27 9.41
C TYR A 65 -1.90 7.21 10.15
N TYR A 66 -2.47 6.04 10.41
CA TYR A 66 -1.78 4.97 11.14
C TYR A 66 -0.59 4.43 10.33
N VAL A 67 -0.76 4.15 9.04
CA VAL A 67 0.30 3.59 8.19
C VAL A 67 1.43 4.60 8.00
N LEU A 68 1.13 5.87 7.72
CA LEU A 68 2.16 6.90 7.59
C LEU A 68 2.94 7.09 8.90
N THR A 69 2.25 7.08 10.04
CA THR A 69 2.90 7.17 11.35
C THR A 69 3.81 5.96 11.60
N ALA A 70 3.35 4.76 11.26
CA ALA A 70 4.15 3.54 11.40
C ALA A 70 5.40 3.58 10.52
N VAL A 71 5.25 3.99 9.25
CA VAL A 71 6.37 4.14 8.30
C VAL A 71 7.37 5.19 8.77
N GLN A 72 6.89 6.35 9.23
CA GLN A 72 7.76 7.41 9.76
C GLN A 72 8.55 6.93 10.97
N LYS A 73 7.90 6.28 11.95
CA LYS A 73 8.57 5.80 13.16
C LYS A 73 9.56 4.66 12.88
N ALA A 74 9.18 3.70 12.02
CA ALA A 74 10.03 2.56 11.71
C ALA A 74 11.25 2.94 10.85
N PHE A 75 11.08 3.77 9.82
CA PHE A 75 12.15 4.02 8.85
C PHE A 75 12.90 5.35 9.04
N TYR A 76 12.22 6.39 9.53
CA TYR A 76 12.77 7.73 9.70
C TYR A 76 13.03 8.13 11.17
N GLY A 77 12.73 7.23 12.11
CA GLY A 77 13.03 7.42 13.53
C GLY A 77 14.53 7.45 13.86
N PRO A 78 14.93 7.89 15.07
CA PRO A 78 16.31 7.86 15.51
C PRO A 78 16.87 6.43 15.52
N LEU A 79 18.14 6.28 15.12
CA LEU A 79 18.86 5.01 15.08
C LEU A 79 18.92 4.39 16.48
N ASN A 80 18.39 3.19 16.66
CA ASN A 80 18.75 2.37 17.80
C ASN A 80 20.11 1.71 17.57
N THR A 81 21.03 1.96 18.48
CA THR A 81 22.42 1.46 18.49
C THR A 81 22.54 -0.06 18.69
N HIS A 82 21.44 -0.78 18.90
CA HIS A 82 21.43 -2.23 19.14
C HIS A 82 21.46 -3.12 17.90
N HIS A 83 21.39 -2.54 16.69
CA HIS A 83 21.19 -3.29 15.44
C HIS A 83 22.37 -3.20 14.46
N GLU A 84 23.62 -3.08 14.91
CA GLU A 84 24.80 -2.88 14.03
C GLU A 84 25.07 -3.99 12.98
N HIS A 85 24.30 -5.09 13.00
CA HIS A 85 24.52 -6.27 12.14
C HIS A 85 23.38 -6.59 11.16
N PHE A 86 22.59 -5.61 10.70
CA PHE A 86 21.68 -5.84 9.57
C PHE A 86 22.41 -5.76 8.23
N HIS A 87 22.57 -6.92 7.58
CA HIS A 87 23.10 -7.00 6.23
C HIS A 87 22.02 -6.58 5.21
N ASP A 88 22.38 -5.71 4.26
CA ASP A 88 21.47 -5.29 3.19
C ASP A 88 21.19 -6.45 2.21
N LEU A 89 20.20 -6.27 1.34
CA LEU A 89 19.72 -7.35 0.47
C LEU A 89 20.76 -7.88 -0.49
N ASP A 90 20.88 -9.21 -0.47
CA ASP A 90 21.54 -9.98 -1.50
C ASP A 90 20.76 -9.89 -2.83
N ALA A 91 21.48 -9.82 -3.95
CA ALA A 91 20.89 -9.51 -5.27
C ALA A 91 19.82 -10.52 -5.70
N PHE A 92 19.97 -11.78 -5.26
CA PHE A 92 19.02 -12.83 -5.55
C PHE A 92 17.66 -12.64 -4.86
N GLN A 93 17.67 -12.06 -3.66
CA GLN A 93 16.45 -11.81 -2.92
C GLN A 93 15.80 -10.46 -3.30
N PHE A 94 16.48 -9.62 -4.06
CA PHE A 94 15.94 -8.37 -4.59
C PHE A 94 14.89 -8.64 -5.67
N PHE A 95 15.14 -9.61 -6.56
CA PHE A 95 14.30 -9.91 -7.71
C PHE A 95 12.81 -10.13 -7.38
N PRO A 96 12.41 -11.03 -6.45
CA PRO A 96 11.00 -11.23 -6.15
C PRO A 96 10.32 -9.98 -5.58
N ARG A 97 11.03 -9.17 -4.79
CA ARG A 97 10.50 -7.91 -4.23
C ARG A 97 10.31 -6.83 -5.29
N ALA A 98 11.27 -6.73 -6.21
CA ALA A 98 11.19 -5.82 -7.35
C ALA A 98 10.02 -6.18 -8.27
N VAL A 99 9.81 -7.48 -8.54
CA VAL A 99 8.66 -7.97 -9.32
C VAL A 99 7.35 -7.60 -8.61
N LEU A 100 7.24 -7.85 -7.31
CA LEU A 100 6.03 -7.51 -6.54
C LEU A 100 5.71 -6.02 -6.61
N VAL A 101 6.68 -5.14 -6.32
CA VAL A 101 6.48 -3.70 -6.41
C VAL A 101 6.16 -3.26 -7.84
N GLY A 102 6.83 -3.85 -8.84
CA GLY A 102 6.53 -3.64 -10.25
C GLY A 102 5.07 -3.95 -10.57
N CYS A 103 4.54 -5.08 -10.09
CA CYS A 103 3.13 -5.43 -10.24
C CYS A 103 2.20 -4.41 -9.56
N LEU A 104 2.50 -4.01 -8.31
CA LEU A 104 1.67 -3.04 -7.57
C LEU A 104 1.53 -1.70 -8.31
N ILE A 105 2.63 -1.20 -8.86
CA ILE A 105 2.66 0.05 -9.65
C ILE A 105 2.00 -0.17 -11.01
N PHE A 106 2.32 -1.26 -11.70
CA PHE A 106 1.74 -1.58 -13.01
C PHE A 106 0.21 -1.64 -12.95
N PHE A 107 -0.35 -2.29 -11.93
CA PHE A 107 -1.80 -2.35 -11.73
C PHE A 107 -2.41 -1.00 -11.33
N GLY A 108 -1.67 -0.17 -10.60
CA GLY A 108 -2.10 1.21 -10.30
C GLY A 108 -2.16 2.10 -11.54
N LEU A 109 -1.24 1.93 -12.48
CA LEU A 109 -1.18 2.71 -13.72
C LEU A 109 -2.16 2.21 -14.79
N PHE A 110 -2.38 0.90 -14.88
CA PHE A 110 -3.26 0.27 -15.88
C PHE A 110 -4.45 -0.46 -15.25
N PRO A 111 -5.32 0.22 -14.48
CA PRO A 111 -6.45 -0.43 -13.82
C PRO A 111 -7.50 -0.99 -14.79
N ASN A 112 -7.58 -0.42 -16.00
CA ASN A 112 -8.56 -0.82 -17.02
C ASN A 112 -8.45 -2.31 -17.40
N ILE A 113 -7.26 -2.90 -17.33
CA ILE A 113 -7.06 -4.33 -17.66
C ILE A 113 -7.89 -5.20 -16.71
N PHE A 114 -7.83 -4.89 -15.41
CA PHE A 114 -8.54 -5.64 -14.38
C PHE A 114 -10.04 -5.32 -14.34
N ILE A 115 -10.39 -4.04 -14.46
CA ILE A 115 -11.79 -3.59 -14.48
C ILE A 115 -12.55 -4.26 -15.63
N ASN A 116 -11.94 -4.35 -16.82
CA ASN A 116 -12.57 -4.98 -17.97
C ASN A 116 -12.84 -6.47 -17.75
N TRP A 117 -11.92 -7.19 -17.11
CA TRP A 117 -12.10 -8.62 -16.79
C TRP A 117 -13.24 -8.85 -15.81
N ILE A 118 -13.32 -8.03 -14.76
CA ILE A 118 -14.35 -8.18 -13.72
C ILE A 118 -15.71 -7.69 -14.22
N SER A 119 -15.73 -6.62 -15.03
CA SER A 119 -16.98 -6.00 -15.51
C SER A 119 -17.90 -6.96 -16.25
N GLY A 120 -17.35 -7.93 -17.00
CA GLY A 120 -18.14 -8.94 -17.70
C GLY A 120 -18.90 -9.86 -16.74
N SER A 121 -18.27 -10.24 -15.63
CA SER A 121 -18.90 -11.08 -14.59
C SER A 121 -19.86 -10.28 -13.72
N THR A 122 -19.51 -9.04 -13.36
CA THR A 122 -20.34 -8.19 -12.51
C THR A 122 -21.65 -7.80 -13.21
N LYS A 123 -21.62 -7.50 -14.51
CA LYS A 123 -22.84 -7.24 -15.31
C LYS A 123 -23.76 -8.46 -15.40
N ALA A 124 -23.18 -9.64 -15.60
CA ALA A 124 -23.93 -10.89 -15.62
C ALA A 124 -24.64 -11.20 -14.27
N LEU A 125 -24.01 -10.86 -13.14
CA LEU A 125 -24.59 -11.04 -11.81
C LEU A 125 -25.64 -9.97 -11.44
N LEU A 126 -25.46 -8.73 -11.90
CA LEU A 126 -26.39 -7.63 -11.65
C LEU A 126 -27.61 -7.63 -12.59
N GLY A 127 -27.64 -8.51 -13.59
CA GLY A 127 -28.79 -8.67 -14.50
C GLY A 127 -29.02 -7.48 -15.43
N SER A 128 -27.94 -6.78 -15.81
CA SER A 128 -27.96 -5.59 -16.69
C SER A 128 -27.00 -5.72 -17.86
#